data_AF-A0AAW5N476-F1
#
_entry.id   AF-A0AAW5N476-F1
#
_cell.length_a   1.000
_cell.length_b   1.000
_cell.length_c   1.000
_cell.angle_alpha   90.00
_cell.angle_beta   90.00
_cell.angle_gamma   90.00
#
_symmetry.space_group_name_H-M   'P 1'
#
loop_
_entity.id
_entity.type
_entity.pdbx_description
1 polymer ?
#
loop_
_entity_poly.entity_id
_entity_poly.type
_entity_poly.pdbx_seq_one_letter_code
_entity_poly.pdbx_strand_id
1 'polypeptide(L)'
;TSLMRDVVRMGTGARAMKLGRQDLAGKTGTTNDFVDAWFCGFNANLVAVAWIGFDTPQTLGRNETGGLVALPMWMGYMGQVLK
;
A
#
# COMPACT_ATOMS: atom_id res chain seq x y z
N THR A 1 -9.07 -5.35 -13.82
CA THR A 1 -8.05 -4.71 -12.95
C THR A 1 -7.92 -3.20 -13.11
N SER A 2 -8.61 -2.54 -14.07
CA SER A 2 -8.48 -1.09 -14.32
C SER A 2 -8.65 -0.23 -13.06
N LEU A 3 -9.70 -0.47 -12.27
CA LEU A 3 -10.02 0.33 -11.08
C LEU A 3 -8.89 0.37 -10.04
N MET A 4 -8.25 -0.78 -9.75
CA MET A 4 -7.14 -0.82 -8.77
C MET A 4 -5.83 -0.29 -9.35
N ARG A 5 -5.67 -0.25 -10.69
CA ARG A 5 -4.56 0.47 -11.31
C ARG A 5 -4.74 1.97 -11.15
N ASP A 6 -5.96 2.48 -11.25
CA ASP A 6 -6.22 3.91 -11.07
C ASP A 6 -5.95 4.38 -9.64
N VAL A 7 -6.21 3.54 -8.63
CA VAL A 7 -5.79 3.81 -7.24
C VAL A 7 -4.27 4.03 -7.15
N VAL A 8 -3.49 3.22 -7.85
CA VAL A 8 -2.02 3.32 -7.90
C VAL A 8 -1.55 4.49 -8.78
N ARG A 9 -2.30 4.85 -9.83
CA ARG A 9 -1.90 5.92 -10.78
C ARG A 9 -2.22 7.32 -10.27
N MET A 10 -3.40 7.49 -9.68
CA MET A 10 -3.94 8.82 -9.32
C MET A 10 -4.66 8.85 -7.97
N GLY A 11 -4.95 7.70 -7.37
CA GLY A 11 -5.67 7.61 -6.11
C GLY A 11 -4.76 7.56 -4.88
N THR A 12 -5.28 6.91 -3.84
CA THR A 12 -4.61 6.79 -2.53
C THR A 12 -3.31 5.98 -2.55
N GLY A 13 -3.03 5.24 -3.63
CA GLY A 13 -1.78 4.52 -3.86
C GLY A 13 -0.77 5.25 -4.75
N ALA A 14 -1.03 6.51 -5.14
CA ALA A 14 -0.25 7.26 -6.14
C ALA A 14 1.28 7.25 -5.94
N ARG A 15 1.75 7.15 -4.69
CA ARG A 15 3.19 7.11 -4.40
C ARG A 15 3.90 5.88 -5.00
N ALA A 16 3.18 4.78 -5.26
CA ALA A 16 3.75 3.61 -5.94
C ALA A 16 4.22 3.91 -7.37
N MET A 17 3.73 4.98 -8.01
CA MET A 17 4.24 5.42 -9.31
C MET A 17 5.74 5.78 -9.30
N LYS A 18 6.31 6.07 -8.13
CA LYS A 18 7.76 6.27 -7.98
C LYS A 18 8.60 5.04 -8.34
N LEU A 19 7.98 3.85 -8.41
CA LEU A 19 8.65 2.64 -8.91
C LEU A 19 8.80 2.62 -10.44
N GLY A 20 8.23 3.59 -11.17
CA GLY A 20 8.37 3.70 -12.63
C GLY A 20 7.64 2.59 -13.42
N ARG A 21 6.70 1.89 -12.79
CA ARG A 21 5.99 0.75 -13.37
C ARG A 21 4.53 1.06 -13.69
N GLN A 22 4.02 0.50 -14.79
CA GLN A 22 2.63 0.69 -15.22
C GLN A 22 1.74 -0.55 -15.00
N ASP A 23 2.34 -1.69 -14.61
CA ASP A 23 1.67 -2.97 -14.41
C ASP A 23 1.14 -3.17 -12.98
N LEU A 24 1.42 -2.22 -12.07
CA LEU A 24 1.03 -2.29 -10.66
C LEU A 24 -0.44 -1.91 -10.44
N ALA A 25 -1.12 -2.66 -9.60
CA ALA A 25 -2.46 -2.38 -9.08
C ALA A 25 -2.47 -2.59 -7.57
N GLY A 26 -3.32 -1.85 -6.84
CA GLY A 26 -3.40 -2.04 -5.40
C GLY A 26 -4.42 -1.14 -4.71
N LYS A 27 -4.54 -1.31 -3.40
CA LYS A 27 -5.49 -0.58 -2.57
C LYS A 27 -4.91 -0.33 -1.18
N THR A 28 -5.08 0.90 -0.71
CA THR A 28 -4.84 1.28 0.69
C THR A 28 -6.00 0.81 1.58
N GLY A 29 -5.68 0.37 2.79
CA GLY A 29 -6.64 0.13 3.87
C GLY A 29 -6.24 0.91 5.11
N THR A 30 -7.20 1.44 5.85
CA THR A 30 -7.00 2.09 7.14
C THR A 30 -8.25 1.83 7.97
N THR A 31 -8.08 1.30 9.18
CA THR A 31 -9.20 1.07 10.10
C THR A 31 -9.53 2.34 10.88
N ASN A 32 -10.66 2.31 11.61
CA ASN A 32 -11.06 3.42 12.46
C ASN A 32 -9.95 3.77 13.47
N ASP A 33 -9.88 5.04 13.85
CA ASP A 33 -8.91 5.57 14.82
C ASP A 33 -7.43 5.30 14.50
N PHE A 34 -7.13 4.98 13.24
CA PHE A 34 -5.78 4.67 12.75
C PHE A 34 -5.13 3.50 13.49
N VAL A 35 -5.89 2.49 13.89
CA VAL A 35 -5.36 1.31 14.59
C VAL A 35 -4.54 0.42 13.66
N ASP A 36 -4.99 0.26 12.41
CA ASP A 36 -4.31 -0.53 11.39
C ASP A 36 -4.15 0.25 10.09
N ALA A 37 -3.03 0.02 9.44
CA ALA A 37 -2.74 0.52 8.11
C ALA A 37 -2.27 -0.61 7.20
N TRP A 38 -2.88 -0.69 6.02
CA TRP A 38 -2.66 -1.76 5.05
C TRP A 38 -2.34 -1.20 3.66
N PHE A 39 -1.53 -1.93 2.91
CA PHE A 39 -1.47 -1.81 1.47
C PHE A 39 -1.42 -3.19 0.83
N CYS A 40 -2.42 -3.50 0.00
CA CYS A 40 -2.49 -4.74 -0.76
C CYS A 40 -2.28 -4.41 -2.24
N GLY A 41 -1.30 -5.03 -2.88
CA GLY A 41 -1.00 -4.75 -4.28
C GLY A 41 -0.43 -5.93 -5.03
N PHE A 42 -0.47 -5.86 -6.34
CA PHE A 42 -0.06 -6.94 -7.22
C PHE A 42 0.37 -6.42 -8.60
N ASN A 43 1.09 -7.29 -9.32
CA ASN A 43 1.17 -7.26 -10.79
C ASN A 43 0.68 -8.61 -11.34
N ALA A 44 0.95 -8.92 -12.62
CA ALA A 44 0.49 -10.17 -13.23
C ALA A 44 1.05 -11.44 -12.57
N ASN A 45 2.22 -11.35 -11.91
CA ASN A 45 2.99 -12.53 -11.47
C ASN A 45 3.17 -12.61 -9.96
N LEU A 46 2.94 -11.50 -9.24
CA LEU A 46 3.22 -11.39 -7.81
C LEU A 46 2.14 -10.58 -7.09
N VAL A 47 1.72 -11.08 -5.94
CA VAL A 47 0.86 -10.38 -4.98
C VAL A 47 1.67 -10.17 -3.70
N ALA A 48 1.60 -8.97 -3.13
CA ALA A 48 2.20 -8.65 -1.84
C ALA A 48 1.25 -7.80 -1.01
N VAL A 49 1.29 -8.01 0.31
CA VAL A 49 0.49 -7.26 1.29
C VAL A 49 1.43 -6.76 2.38
N ALA A 50 1.32 -5.48 2.72
CA ALA A 50 2.00 -4.88 3.85
C ALA A 50 0.96 -4.41 4.87
N TRP A 51 1.23 -4.71 6.14
CA TRP A 51 0.43 -4.30 7.29
C TRP A 51 1.34 -3.72 8.36
N ILE A 52 0.83 -2.73 9.06
CA ILE A 52 1.38 -2.26 10.31
C ILE A 52 0.24 -1.97 11.29
N GLY A 53 0.48 -2.36 12.53
CA GLY A 53 -0.40 -2.25 13.68
C GLY A 53 0.36 -2.72 14.92
N PHE A 54 -0.28 -2.61 16.07
CA PHE A 54 0.26 -3.11 17.33
C PHE A 54 -0.46 -4.40 17.73
N ASP A 55 0.24 -5.31 18.41
CA ASP A 55 -0.32 -6.58 18.87
C ASP A 55 -1.53 -6.37 19.81
N THR A 56 -1.43 -5.35 20.67
CA THR A 56 -2.57 -4.81 21.42
C THR A 56 -3.08 -3.56 20.69
N PRO A 57 -4.36 -3.51 20.27
CA PRO A 57 -4.90 -2.40 19.49
C PRO A 57 -4.67 -1.04 20.15
N GLN A 58 -3.89 -0.19 19.47
CA GLN A 58 -3.68 1.20 19.82
C GLN A 58 -3.49 2.02 18.54
N THR A 59 -3.77 3.32 18.60
CA THR A 59 -3.63 4.19 17.43
C THR A 59 -2.16 4.24 16.97
N LEU A 60 -1.94 4.15 15.66
CA LEU A 60 -0.65 4.42 15.02
C LEU A 60 -0.29 5.91 15.10
N GLY A 61 -1.29 6.77 15.30
CA GLY A 61 -1.16 8.22 15.25
C GLY A 61 -2.14 8.83 14.25
N ARG A 62 -2.53 10.08 14.49
CA ARG A 62 -3.47 10.78 13.61
C ARG A 62 -2.89 10.90 12.20
N ASN A 63 -3.66 10.46 11.21
CA ASN A 63 -3.31 10.42 9.78
C ASN A 63 -2.29 9.33 9.37
N GLU A 64 -1.95 8.40 10.26
CA GLU A 64 -1.14 7.22 9.91
C GLU A 64 -1.96 6.20 9.11
N THR A 65 -2.16 6.53 7.84
CA THR A 65 -2.98 5.77 6.89
C THR A 65 -2.15 4.74 6.12
N GLY A 66 -2.83 3.79 5.47
CA GLY A 66 -2.20 2.79 4.61
C GLY A 66 -1.29 3.37 3.52
N GLY A 67 -1.64 4.53 2.96
CA GLY A 67 -0.80 5.22 1.96
C GLY A 67 0.44 5.90 2.55
N LEU A 68 0.46 6.15 3.86
CA LEU A 68 1.55 6.80 4.57
C LEU A 68 2.54 5.80 5.15
N VAL A 69 2.07 4.76 5.86
CA VAL A 69 2.94 3.85 6.62
C VAL A 69 3.08 2.45 6.03
N ALA A 70 2.01 1.88 5.45
CA ALA A 70 2.07 0.53 4.88
C ALA A 70 2.63 0.52 3.45
N LEU A 71 2.23 1.49 2.63
CA LEU A 71 2.64 1.60 1.24
C LEU A 71 4.18 1.70 1.06
N PRO A 72 4.95 2.48 1.84
CA PRO A 72 6.40 2.51 1.70
C PRO A 72 7.07 1.14 1.94
N MET A 73 6.58 0.34 2.88
CA MET A 73 7.10 -1.02 3.10
C MET A 73 6.83 -1.91 1.88
N TRP A 74 5.61 -1.86 1.36
CA TRP A 74 5.24 -2.59 0.14
C TRP A 74 6.10 -2.17 -1.05
N MET A 75 6.34 -0.86 -1.24
CA MET A 75 7.19 -0.33 -2.31
C MET A 75 8.65 -0.78 -2.16
N GLY A 76 9.18 -0.84 -0.93
CA GLY A 76 10.53 -1.32 -0.66
C GLY A 76 10.72 -2.77 -1.11
N TYR A 77 9.77 -3.64 -0.76
CA TYR A 77 9.79 -5.04 -1.19
C TYR A 77 9.62 -5.16 -2.72
N MET A 78 8.53 -4.61 -3.26
CA MET A 78 8.18 -4.73 -4.69
C MET A 78 9.22 -4.10 -5.61
N GLY A 79 9.83 -2.98 -5.21
CA GLY A 79 10.90 -2.32 -5.94
C GLY A 79 12.21 -3.13 -5.99
N GLN A 80 12.39 -4.12 -5.12
CA GLN A 80 13.53 -5.05 -5.19
C GLN A 80 13.20 -6.28 -6.00
N VAL A 81 12.05 -6.92 -5.75
CA VAL A 81 11.71 -8.22 -6.34
C VAL A 81 11.18 -8.14 -7.78
N LEU A 82 10.73 -6.96 -8.22
CA LEU A 82 10.28 -6.72 -9.60
C LEU A 82 11.33 -5.99 -10.46
N LYS A 83 12.61 -5.98 -10.05
CA LYS A 83 13.69 -5.53 -10.93
C LYS A 83 13.86 -6.46 -12.12
#